data_AF-A0A1H8A3U9-F1
#
_entry.id   AF-A0A1H8A3U9-F1
#
_cell.length_a   1.000
_cell.length_b   1.000
_cell.length_c   1.000
_cell.angle_alpha   90.00
_cell.angle_beta   90.00
_cell.angle_gamma   90.00
#
_symmetry.space_group_name_H-M   'P 1'
#
loop_
_entity.id
_entity.type
_entity.pdbx_description
1 polymer ?
#
loop_
_entity_poly.entity_id
_entity_poly.type
_entity_poly.pdbx_seq_one_letter_code
_entity_poly.pdbx_strand_id
1 'polypeptide(L)'
;MGSAAAEQALGPFLNPKEQALNSPGDVVTKVCASEYAWLFEEVWGPEVCNPANEALAYDRIGYSIAAYEASTEVNAFSSKYDYSLPGKAQLSKQERRGLALFQGKGKCSKCHVIDGRAPLFTDFTYDNLGMPKNPENPATIADPNWADPGLGGFLATRPEYQGYAAANMGKQKVPTLRNVDLRDFVGGVKAYGHNGYFKSLEGIVHFYNTRDVKPVCPGPYTEAQALAENCWPAPEVAQNVNTGELGNLGLTKADEAAIVAFMKTLSDGYAPPPSKKKK
;
A
#
# COMPACT_ATOMS: atom_id res chain seq x y z
N MET A 1 -4.44 20.10 -11.77
CA MET A 1 -3.32 20.70 -11.00
C MET A 1 -1.95 20.16 -11.40
N GLY A 2 -1.85 19.09 -12.20
CA GLY A 2 -0.56 18.63 -12.75
C GLY A 2 0.33 17.92 -11.72
N SER A 3 -0.22 17.64 -10.53
CA SER A 3 0.40 16.83 -9.48
C SER A 3 -0.64 15.84 -8.98
N ALA A 4 -0.41 14.55 -9.23
CA ALA A 4 -1.33 13.49 -8.84
C ALA A 4 -1.50 13.40 -7.31
N ALA A 5 -0.42 13.64 -6.54
CA ALA A 5 -0.47 13.66 -5.08
C ALA A 5 -1.31 14.84 -4.57
N ALA A 6 -1.14 16.04 -5.15
CA ALA A 6 -1.93 17.20 -4.75
C ALA A 6 -3.42 17.01 -5.09
N GLU A 7 -3.73 16.41 -6.24
CA GLU A 7 -5.11 16.08 -6.62
C GLU A 7 -5.73 15.02 -5.71
N GLN A 8 -4.95 13.99 -5.32
CA GLN A 8 -5.41 12.96 -4.39
C GLN A 8 -5.66 13.52 -2.99
N ALA A 9 -4.80 14.41 -2.49
CA ALA A 9 -4.90 15.00 -1.16
C ALA A 9 -6.21 15.77 -0.92
N LEU A 10 -6.86 16.26 -1.97
CA LEU A 10 -8.14 16.98 -1.87
C LEU A 10 -9.34 16.05 -1.61
N GLY A 11 -9.29 14.82 -2.14
CA GLY A 11 -10.42 13.89 -2.12
C GLY A 11 -10.94 13.53 -0.72
N PRO A 12 -10.07 13.10 0.23
CA PRO A 12 -10.52 12.59 1.52
C PRO A 12 -11.34 13.57 2.36
N PHE A 13 -11.11 14.88 2.19
CA PHE A 13 -11.87 15.92 2.89
C PHE A 13 -13.37 15.83 2.60
N LEU A 14 -13.74 15.57 1.34
CA LEU A 14 -15.13 15.63 0.87
C LEU A 14 -15.80 14.25 0.81
N ASN A 15 -15.04 13.19 1.00
CA ASN A 15 -15.57 11.85 0.96
C ASN A 15 -16.42 11.58 2.23
N PRO A 16 -17.73 11.28 2.10
CA PRO A 16 -18.62 11.08 3.24
C PRO A 16 -18.30 9.83 4.07
N LYS A 17 -17.46 8.92 3.55
CA LYS A 17 -16.97 7.74 4.27
C LYS A 17 -15.61 7.96 4.95
N GLU A 18 -15.03 9.14 4.82
CA GLU A 18 -13.72 9.52 5.37
C GLU A 18 -13.85 10.75 6.27
N GLN A 19 -13.49 11.97 5.81
CA GLN A 19 -13.54 13.18 6.65
C GLN A 19 -14.86 13.95 6.55
N ALA A 20 -15.68 13.68 5.52
CA ALA A 20 -17.08 14.09 5.41
C ALA A 20 -17.38 15.59 5.56
N LEU A 21 -16.51 16.48 5.05
CA LEU A 21 -16.82 17.89 4.88
C LEU A 21 -17.71 18.10 3.64
N ASN A 22 -18.58 19.11 3.67
CA ASN A 22 -19.63 19.26 2.65
C ASN A 22 -19.11 19.89 1.35
N SER A 23 -18.07 20.72 1.44
CA SER A 23 -17.60 21.51 0.31
C SER A 23 -16.10 21.86 0.43
N PRO A 24 -15.43 22.18 -0.70
CA PRO A 24 -14.11 22.80 -0.69
C PRO A 24 -14.02 24.05 0.21
N GLY A 25 -15.05 24.90 0.20
CA GLY A 25 -15.14 26.10 1.02
C GLY A 25 -15.14 25.82 2.53
N ASP A 26 -15.72 24.71 2.98
CA ASP A 26 -15.64 24.28 4.38
C ASP A 26 -14.19 23.97 4.78
N VAL A 27 -13.43 23.34 3.87
CA VAL A 27 -12.00 23.01 4.07
C VAL A 27 -11.17 24.29 4.15
N VAL A 28 -11.33 25.20 3.17
CA VAL A 28 -10.63 26.48 3.13
C VAL A 28 -10.93 27.31 4.36
N THR A 29 -12.20 27.41 4.75
CA THR A 29 -12.63 28.12 5.96
C THR A 29 -11.95 27.56 7.21
N LYS A 30 -11.87 26.23 7.35
CA LYS A 30 -11.19 25.58 8.48
C LYS A 30 -9.69 25.86 8.51
N VAL A 31 -9.01 25.81 7.36
CA VAL A 31 -7.57 26.10 7.27
C VAL A 31 -7.29 27.57 7.58
N CYS A 32 -8.04 28.50 6.97
CA CYS A 32 -7.86 29.94 7.16
C CYS A 32 -8.31 30.46 8.52
N ALA A 33 -9.14 29.72 9.26
CA ALA A 33 -9.49 30.03 10.65
C ALA A 33 -8.62 29.30 11.69
N SER A 34 -7.66 28.48 11.25
CA SER A 34 -6.82 27.70 12.16
C SER A 34 -5.74 28.55 12.84
N GLU A 35 -5.19 28.04 13.94
CA GLU A 35 -4.04 28.67 14.62
C GLU A 35 -2.77 28.74 13.74
N TYR A 36 -2.74 27.98 12.64
CA TYR A 36 -1.64 27.93 11.68
C TYR A 36 -1.97 28.63 10.35
N ALA A 37 -3.09 29.37 10.26
CA ALA A 37 -3.47 30.09 9.04
C ALA A 37 -2.37 31.03 8.53
N TRP A 38 -1.64 31.67 9.46
CA TRP A 38 -0.53 32.56 9.12
C TRP A 38 0.60 31.85 8.35
N LEU A 39 0.87 30.56 8.60
CA LEU A 39 1.85 29.77 7.83
C LEU A 39 1.37 29.55 6.39
N PHE A 40 0.07 29.38 6.21
CA PHE A 40 -0.54 29.19 4.90
C PHE A 40 -0.48 30.48 4.08
N GLU A 41 -0.77 31.64 4.70
CA GLU A 41 -0.60 32.96 4.10
C GLU A 41 0.87 33.33 3.84
N GLU A 42 1.80 32.91 4.70
CA GLU A 42 3.23 33.13 4.50
C GLU A 42 3.74 32.44 3.22
N VAL A 43 3.29 31.22 2.95
CA VAL A 43 3.71 30.45 1.77
C VAL A 43 2.99 30.88 0.49
N TRP A 44 1.68 31.13 0.57
CA TRP A 44 0.83 31.34 -0.62
C TRP A 44 0.41 32.79 -0.85
N GLY A 45 0.77 33.69 0.06
CA GLY A 45 0.47 35.11 0.04
C GLY A 45 -0.76 35.48 0.87
N PRO A 46 -0.86 36.76 1.30
CA PRO A 46 -1.90 37.22 2.22
C PRO A 46 -3.33 37.15 1.65
N GLU A 47 -3.47 37.08 0.32
CA GLU A 47 -4.78 36.98 -0.33
C GLU A 47 -5.29 35.54 -0.46
N VAL A 48 -4.51 34.52 -0.05
CA VAL A 48 -4.94 33.12 -0.20
C VAL A 48 -6.21 32.81 0.60
N CYS A 49 -6.41 33.48 1.74
CA CYS A 49 -7.60 33.33 2.57
C CYS A 49 -8.75 34.29 2.22
N ASN A 50 -8.62 35.08 1.14
CA ASN A 50 -9.72 35.88 0.63
C ASN A 50 -10.83 34.96 0.08
N PRO A 51 -12.11 35.10 0.49
CA PRO A 51 -13.20 34.28 -0.02
C PRO A 51 -13.35 34.27 -1.54
N ALA A 52 -12.91 35.34 -2.23
CA ALA A 52 -12.90 35.39 -3.69
C ALA A 52 -11.90 34.39 -4.33
N ASN A 53 -10.95 33.86 -3.55
CA ASN A 53 -9.89 32.96 -3.98
C ASN A 53 -10.12 31.50 -3.51
N GLU A 54 -11.33 31.12 -3.08
CA GLU A 54 -11.61 29.80 -2.49
C GLU A 54 -11.04 28.63 -3.31
N ALA A 55 -11.30 28.58 -4.62
CA ALA A 55 -10.82 27.50 -5.48
C ALA A 55 -9.29 27.43 -5.53
N LEU A 56 -8.63 28.60 -5.60
CA LEU A 56 -7.16 28.69 -5.55
C LEU A 56 -6.64 28.21 -4.20
N ALA A 57 -7.27 28.64 -3.10
CA ALA A 57 -6.89 28.25 -1.74
C ALA A 57 -7.01 26.73 -1.54
N TYR A 58 -8.08 26.14 -2.06
CA TYR A 58 -8.28 24.69 -2.01
C TYR A 58 -7.17 23.93 -2.75
N ASP A 59 -6.82 24.37 -3.97
CA ASP A 59 -5.68 23.82 -4.71
C ASP A 59 -4.36 23.96 -3.92
N ARG A 60 -4.15 25.10 -3.24
CA ARG A 60 -2.96 25.33 -2.41
C ARG A 60 -2.88 24.42 -1.20
N ILE A 61 -4.01 24.05 -0.60
CA ILE A 61 -4.05 23.03 0.46
C ILE A 61 -3.54 21.69 -0.09
N GLY A 62 -4.01 21.28 -1.27
CA GLY A 62 -3.54 20.07 -1.94
C GLY A 62 -2.03 20.08 -2.19
N TYR A 63 -1.48 21.19 -2.68
CA TYR A 63 -0.04 21.34 -2.87
C TYR A 63 0.76 21.31 -1.56
N SER A 64 0.26 21.95 -0.49
CA SER A 64 0.91 21.92 0.82
C SER A 64 1.02 20.49 1.37
N ILE A 65 -0.03 19.69 1.25
CA ILE A 65 -0.04 18.29 1.68
C ILE A 65 0.92 17.46 0.82
N ALA A 66 0.86 17.59 -0.51
CA ALA A 66 1.78 16.89 -1.41
C ALA A 66 3.26 17.24 -1.16
N ALA A 67 3.55 18.49 -0.78
CA ALA A 67 4.91 18.90 -0.40
C ALA A 67 5.38 18.22 0.89
N TYR A 68 4.50 18.07 1.89
CA TYR A 68 4.81 17.31 3.10
C TYR A 68 5.03 15.81 2.80
N GLU A 69 4.16 15.20 1.99
CA GLU A 69 4.28 13.80 1.57
C GLU A 69 5.57 13.53 0.77
N ALA A 70 6.10 14.53 0.06
CA ALA A 70 7.36 14.47 -0.67
C ALA A 70 8.60 14.78 0.20
N SER A 71 8.41 15.18 1.45
CA SER A 71 9.51 15.56 2.34
C SER A 71 10.38 14.37 2.75
N THR A 72 11.59 14.67 3.23
CA THR A 72 12.50 13.66 3.80
C THR A 72 11.98 13.05 5.10
N GLU A 73 11.01 13.67 5.76
CA GLU A 73 10.36 13.13 6.94
C GLU A 73 9.50 11.91 6.58
N VAL A 74 8.69 12.04 5.53
CA VAL A 74 7.82 10.96 5.03
C VAL A 74 8.62 9.93 4.21
N ASN A 75 9.72 10.35 3.59
CA ASN A 75 10.60 9.51 2.76
C ASN A 75 11.97 9.33 3.41
N ALA A 76 12.02 8.68 4.58
CA ALA A 76 13.20 8.66 5.45
C ALA A 76 14.35 7.73 5.00
N PHE A 77 14.07 6.63 4.29
CA PHE A 77 15.07 5.63 3.85
C PHE A 77 16.05 5.19 4.97
N SER A 78 15.47 4.87 6.13
CA SER A 78 16.13 4.62 7.41
C SER A 78 15.89 3.20 7.93
N SER A 79 15.53 2.27 7.05
CA SER A 79 15.27 0.87 7.43
C SER A 79 16.57 0.08 7.65
N LYS A 80 16.46 -1.08 8.31
CA LYS A 80 17.63 -1.99 8.46
C LYS A 80 18.21 -2.38 7.10
N TYR A 81 17.35 -2.58 6.10
CA TYR A 81 17.77 -2.84 4.72
C TYR A 81 18.57 -1.66 4.16
N ASP A 82 18.09 -0.43 4.31
CA ASP A 82 18.80 0.77 3.82
C ASP A 82 20.18 0.92 4.47
N TYR A 83 20.29 0.68 5.78
CA TYR A 83 21.58 0.68 6.48
C TYR A 83 22.48 -0.50 6.10
N SER A 84 21.94 -1.60 5.58
CA SER A 84 22.74 -2.75 5.15
C SER A 84 23.49 -2.50 3.84
N LEU A 85 22.94 -1.68 2.95
CA LEU A 85 23.55 -1.34 1.64
C LEU A 85 24.95 -0.70 1.78
N PRO A 86 25.17 0.32 2.64
CA PRO A 86 26.50 0.86 2.90
C PRO A 86 27.29 0.08 3.97
N GLY A 87 26.81 -1.10 4.40
CA GLY A 87 27.46 -1.92 5.44
C GLY A 87 27.37 -1.36 6.87
N LYS A 88 26.44 -0.45 7.14
CA LYS A 88 26.18 0.14 8.47
C LYS A 88 25.31 -0.77 9.36
N ALA A 89 24.62 -1.73 8.76
CA ALA A 89 23.88 -2.79 9.45
C ALA A 89 24.18 -4.15 8.81
N GLN A 90 23.99 -5.23 9.55
CA GLN A 90 24.10 -6.59 9.02
C GLN A 90 22.75 -7.29 9.05
N LEU A 91 22.33 -7.78 7.87
CA LEU A 91 21.21 -8.69 7.78
C LEU A 91 21.58 -10.05 8.39
N SER A 92 20.68 -10.63 9.17
CA SER A 92 20.82 -11.95 9.77
C SER A 92 20.92 -13.03 8.68
N LYS A 93 21.29 -14.26 9.05
CA LYS A 93 21.29 -15.39 8.10
C LYS A 93 19.88 -15.63 7.51
N GLN A 94 18.85 -15.49 8.34
CA GLN A 94 17.46 -15.67 7.91
C GLN A 94 17.00 -14.54 6.99
N GLU A 95 17.30 -13.28 7.32
CA GLU A 95 16.95 -12.11 6.50
C GLU A 95 17.64 -12.16 5.13
N ARG A 96 18.92 -12.57 5.07
CA ARG A 96 19.63 -12.75 3.78
C ARG A 96 19.06 -13.90 2.96
N ARG A 97 18.67 -15.01 3.60
CA ARG A 97 17.94 -16.09 2.93
C ARG A 97 16.61 -15.58 2.37
N GLY A 98 15.89 -14.78 3.15
CA GLY A 98 14.65 -14.12 2.75
C GLY A 98 14.81 -13.25 1.52
N LEU A 99 15.82 -12.39 1.49
CA LEU A 99 16.15 -11.57 0.32
C LEU A 99 16.43 -12.43 -0.92
N ALA A 100 17.23 -13.49 -0.79
CA ALA A 100 17.51 -14.39 -1.91
C ALA A 100 16.26 -15.12 -2.42
N LEU A 101 15.36 -15.54 -1.52
CA LEU A 101 14.07 -16.13 -1.88
C LEU A 101 13.16 -15.10 -2.56
N PHE A 102 13.10 -13.88 -2.04
CA PHE A 102 12.32 -12.76 -2.59
C PHE A 102 12.73 -12.43 -4.03
N GLN A 103 14.03 -12.48 -4.32
CA GLN A 103 14.58 -12.25 -5.66
C GLN A 103 14.47 -13.46 -6.60
N GLY A 104 14.56 -14.67 -6.04
CA GLY A 104 14.57 -15.93 -6.79
C GLY A 104 13.24 -16.67 -6.73
N LYS A 105 13.20 -17.73 -5.91
CA LYS A 105 12.11 -18.72 -5.87
C LYS A 105 10.73 -18.11 -5.59
N GLY A 106 10.66 -17.10 -4.73
CA GLY A 106 9.42 -16.41 -4.39
C GLY A 106 8.91 -15.46 -5.47
N LYS A 107 9.72 -15.15 -6.49
CA LYS A 107 9.40 -14.24 -7.61
C LYS A 107 8.89 -12.84 -7.20
N CYS A 108 8.95 -12.46 -5.92
CA CYS A 108 8.39 -11.22 -5.40
C CYS A 108 8.97 -9.99 -6.10
N SER A 109 10.27 -10.03 -6.41
CA SER A 109 10.97 -8.95 -7.14
C SER A 109 10.53 -8.73 -8.59
N LYS A 110 9.65 -9.58 -9.15
CA LYS A 110 9.08 -9.37 -10.49
C LYS A 110 8.14 -8.16 -10.54
N CYS A 111 7.48 -7.85 -9.43
CA CYS A 111 6.62 -6.66 -9.30
C CYS A 111 7.14 -5.71 -8.21
N HIS A 112 7.65 -6.26 -7.10
CA HIS A 112 8.25 -5.49 -6.02
C HIS A 112 9.76 -5.30 -6.25
N VAL A 113 10.10 -4.57 -7.30
CA VAL A 113 11.47 -4.46 -7.81
C VAL A 113 12.44 -3.89 -6.78
N ILE A 114 13.66 -4.43 -6.78
CA ILE A 114 14.78 -3.97 -5.98
C ILE A 114 15.76 -3.27 -6.93
N ASP A 115 15.50 -1.99 -7.21
CA ASP A 115 16.28 -1.18 -8.15
C ASP A 115 16.90 0.05 -7.47
N GLY A 116 18.12 0.39 -7.90
CA GLY A 116 18.88 1.53 -7.39
C GLY A 116 19.36 1.40 -5.94
N ARG A 117 19.85 2.52 -5.40
CA ARG A 117 20.36 2.61 -4.01
C ARG A 117 19.27 2.80 -2.96
N ALA A 118 18.05 3.09 -3.39
CA ALA A 118 16.91 3.42 -2.55
C ALA A 118 15.64 2.77 -3.14
N PRO A 119 15.58 1.42 -3.20
CA PRO A 119 14.50 0.72 -3.89
C PRO A 119 13.15 1.03 -3.24
N LEU A 120 12.14 1.28 -4.06
CA LEU A 120 10.76 1.54 -3.62
C LEU A 120 9.95 0.25 -3.46
N PHE A 121 10.50 -0.91 -3.84
CA PHE A 121 9.83 -2.21 -3.74
C PHE A 121 8.46 -2.23 -4.43
N THR A 122 8.37 -1.52 -5.56
CA THR A 122 7.22 -1.49 -6.47
C THR A 122 7.72 -1.02 -7.83
N ASP A 123 7.16 -1.58 -8.90
CA ASP A 123 7.33 -1.12 -10.27
C ASP A 123 6.22 -0.15 -10.71
N PHE A 124 5.30 0.18 -9.80
CA PHE A 124 4.12 1.02 -10.03
C PHE A 124 3.14 0.47 -11.07
N THR A 125 3.27 -0.81 -11.45
CA THR A 125 2.32 -1.48 -12.35
C THR A 125 1.06 -1.89 -11.60
N TYR A 126 0.17 -2.59 -12.30
CA TYR A 126 -1.12 -3.04 -11.79
C TYR A 126 -1.28 -4.52 -12.08
N ASP A 127 -1.73 -5.27 -11.07
CA ASP A 127 -1.92 -6.71 -11.18
C ASP A 127 -3.16 -7.17 -10.42
N ASN A 128 -3.80 -8.24 -10.88
CA ASN A 128 -4.86 -8.92 -10.15
C ASN A 128 -4.31 -10.24 -9.60
N LEU A 129 -4.04 -10.26 -8.30
CA LEU A 129 -3.54 -11.44 -7.60
C LEU A 129 -4.62 -12.51 -7.35
N GLY A 130 -5.88 -12.23 -7.67
CA GLY A 130 -7.01 -13.09 -7.33
C GLY A 130 -7.29 -13.09 -5.83
N MET A 131 -7.11 -11.95 -5.16
CA MET A 131 -7.38 -11.81 -3.73
C MET A 131 -8.85 -12.12 -3.42
N PRO A 132 -9.14 -12.87 -2.34
CA PRO A 132 -10.50 -13.06 -1.86
C PRO A 132 -11.17 -11.75 -1.47
N LYS A 133 -12.50 -11.72 -1.58
CA LYS A 133 -13.31 -10.67 -0.96
C LYS A 133 -13.19 -10.77 0.55
N ASN A 134 -13.06 -9.65 1.24
CA ASN A 134 -13.06 -9.61 2.71
C ASN A 134 -14.49 -9.60 3.27
N PRO A 135 -14.98 -10.69 3.90
CA PRO A 135 -16.33 -10.74 4.45
C PRO A 135 -16.53 -9.81 5.66
N GLU A 136 -15.43 -9.33 6.27
CA GLU A 136 -15.45 -8.41 7.41
C GLU A 136 -15.31 -6.94 6.99
N ASN A 137 -15.14 -6.65 5.69
CA ASN A 137 -15.03 -5.28 5.21
C ASN A 137 -16.42 -4.62 5.22
N PRO A 138 -16.60 -3.41 5.79
CA PRO A 138 -17.88 -2.71 5.79
C PRO A 138 -18.54 -2.55 4.42
N ALA A 139 -17.75 -2.38 3.34
CA ALA A 139 -18.28 -2.33 1.98
C ALA A 139 -18.90 -3.68 1.54
N THR A 140 -18.23 -4.79 1.84
CA THR A 140 -18.75 -6.15 1.59
C THR A 140 -20.00 -6.45 2.42
N ILE A 141 -20.02 -6.01 3.69
CA ILE A 141 -21.17 -6.22 4.58
C ILE A 141 -22.38 -5.45 4.05
N ALA A 142 -22.16 -4.21 3.59
CA ALA A 142 -23.21 -3.36 3.05
C ALA A 142 -23.75 -3.86 1.69
N ASP A 143 -22.87 -4.37 0.83
CA ASP A 143 -23.25 -4.99 -0.45
C ASP A 143 -22.41 -6.25 -0.73
N PRO A 144 -22.93 -7.45 -0.38
CA PRO A 144 -22.23 -8.71 -0.61
C PRO A 144 -21.98 -9.03 -2.10
N ASN A 145 -22.76 -8.44 -3.02
CA ASN A 145 -22.63 -8.68 -4.46
C ASN A 145 -21.63 -7.73 -5.12
N TRP A 146 -21.37 -6.57 -4.52
CA TRP A 146 -20.38 -5.62 -5.02
C TRP A 146 -18.96 -6.18 -4.95
N ALA A 147 -18.16 -5.97 -5.99
CA ALA A 147 -16.75 -6.32 -6.06
C ALA A 147 -15.95 -5.10 -6.51
N ASP A 148 -14.79 -4.85 -5.89
CA ASP A 148 -13.93 -3.73 -6.27
C ASP A 148 -13.33 -3.97 -7.69
N PRO A 149 -13.73 -3.18 -8.70
CA PRO A 149 -13.22 -3.33 -10.07
C PRO A 149 -11.75 -2.89 -10.23
N GLY A 150 -11.16 -2.24 -9.22
CA GLY A 150 -9.80 -1.73 -9.25
C GLY A 150 -9.57 -0.73 -10.39
N LEU A 151 -8.40 -0.83 -11.05
CA LEU A 151 -8.03 0.02 -12.19
C LEU A 151 -9.09 -0.02 -13.30
N GLY A 152 -9.67 -1.20 -13.59
CA GLY A 152 -10.70 -1.33 -14.62
C GLY A 152 -11.91 -0.45 -14.38
N GLY A 153 -12.32 -0.28 -13.11
CA GLY A 153 -13.42 0.61 -12.74
C GLY A 153 -13.07 2.07 -12.98
N PHE A 154 -11.89 2.51 -12.55
CA PHE A 154 -11.42 3.87 -12.82
C PHE A 154 -11.36 4.18 -14.31
N LEU A 155 -10.74 3.31 -15.12
CA LEU A 155 -10.61 3.52 -16.56
C LEU A 155 -11.96 3.56 -17.28
N ALA A 156 -12.97 2.83 -16.79
CA ALA A 156 -14.33 2.88 -17.34
C ALA A 156 -14.99 4.26 -17.17
N THR A 157 -14.58 5.06 -16.18
CA THR A 157 -15.10 6.43 -15.97
C THR A 157 -14.45 7.48 -16.87
N ARG A 158 -13.40 7.10 -17.62
CA ARG A 158 -12.60 8.00 -18.45
C ARG A 158 -12.80 7.66 -19.92
N PRO A 159 -13.54 8.48 -20.70
CA PRO A 159 -13.82 8.19 -22.12
C PRO A 159 -12.56 7.89 -22.93
N GLU A 160 -11.45 8.58 -22.65
CA GLU A 160 -10.15 8.40 -23.29
C GLU A 160 -9.47 7.05 -22.99
N TYR A 161 -9.86 6.37 -21.90
CA TYR A 161 -9.26 5.11 -21.45
C TYR A 161 -10.24 3.94 -21.36
N GLN A 162 -11.52 4.16 -21.66
CA GLN A 162 -12.58 3.16 -21.49
C GLN A 162 -12.29 1.84 -22.24
N GLY A 163 -11.62 1.91 -23.40
CA GLY A 163 -11.21 0.73 -24.18
C GLY A 163 -10.25 -0.21 -23.45
N TYR A 164 -9.53 0.27 -22.42
CA TYR A 164 -8.61 -0.52 -21.60
C TYR A 164 -9.26 -1.09 -20.33
N ALA A 165 -10.50 -0.71 -20.00
CA ALA A 165 -11.14 -1.06 -18.74
C ALA A 165 -11.27 -2.58 -18.54
N ALA A 166 -11.77 -3.31 -19.54
CA ALA A 166 -12.00 -4.75 -19.45
C ALA A 166 -10.70 -5.54 -19.16
N ALA A 167 -9.61 -5.17 -19.81
CA ALA A 167 -8.29 -5.81 -19.64
C ALA A 167 -7.60 -5.47 -18.29
N ASN A 168 -8.18 -4.54 -17.52
CA ASN A 168 -7.65 -4.11 -16.22
C ASN A 168 -8.63 -4.31 -15.07
N MET A 169 -9.74 -5.00 -15.32
CA MET A 169 -10.73 -5.33 -14.29
C MET A 169 -10.08 -6.16 -13.18
N GLY A 170 -10.26 -5.73 -11.93
CA GLY A 170 -9.72 -6.35 -10.72
C GLY A 170 -8.24 -6.06 -10.43
N LYS A 171 -7.54 -5.36 -11.33
CA LYS A 171 -6.12 -5.05 -11.10
C LYS A 171 -5.96 -3.92 -10.11
N GLN A 172 -5.06 -4.11 -9.15
CA GLN A 172 -4.70 -3.14 -8.12
C GLN A 172 -3.25 -2.71 -8.30
N LYS A 173 -2.94 -1.45 -7.96
CA LYS A 173 -1.57 -0.93 -8.08
C LYS A 173 -0.65 -1.72 -7.15
N VAL A 174 0.51 -2.15 -7.64
CA VAL A 174 1.53 -2.80 -6.82
C VAL A 174 2.00 -1.81 -5.74
N PRO A 175 1.74 -2.06 -4.43
CA PRO A 175 2.12 -1.13 -3.39
C PRO A 175 3.63 -1.22 -3.10
N THR A 176 4.20 -0.14 -2.56
CA THR A 176 5.53 -0.21 -1.93
C THR A 176 5.51 -1.20 -0.77
N LEU A 177 6.61 -1.93 -0.57
CA LEU A 177 6.81 -2.77 0.62
C LEU A 177 7.63 -2.07 1.71
N ARG A 178 8.03 -0.81 1.52
CA ARG A 178 8.59 -0.01 2.61
C ARG A 178 7.55 0.11 3.71
N ASN A 179 7.98 -0.06 4.96
CA ASN A 179 7.11 -0.01 6.13
C ASN A 179 5.98 -1.06 6.13
N VAL A 180 6.10 -2.14 5.35
CA VAL A 180 5.06 -3.18 5.28
C VAL A 180 4.81 -3.84 6.64
N ASP A 181 5.82 -3.98 7.52
CA ASP A 181 5.62 -4.42 8.92
C ASP A 181 5.78 -3.30 9.96
N LEU A 182 5.92 -2.02 9.56
CA LEU A 182 5.99 -0.95 10.55
C LEU A 182 4.66 -0.87 11.31
N ARG A 183 4.75 -0.87 12.65
CA ARG A 183 3.63 -0.79 13.59
C ARG A 183 3.96 0.27 14.62
N ASP A 184 3.05 1.22 14.77
CA ASP A 184 3.11 2.37 15.67
C ASP A 184 2.36 2.12 16.99
N PHE A 185 1.60 1.02 17.10
CA PHE A 185 0.91 0.63 18.33
C PHE A 185 1.09 -0.86 18.67
N VAL A 186 1.32 -1.14 19.96
CA VAL A 186 1.49 -2.49 20.50
C VAL A 186 0.13 -3.21 20.48
N GLY A 187 0.08 -4.40 19.88
CA GLY A 187 -1.14 -5.23 19.83
C GLY A 187 -2.07 -4.97 18.64
N GLY A 188 -1.69 -4.07 17.73
CA GLY A 188 -2.45 -3.81 16.50
C GLY A 188 -2.42 -4.94 15.50
N VAL A 189 -3.60 -5.27 14.95
CA VAL A 189 -3.71 -6.09 13.75
C VAL A 189 -3.48 -5.20 12.54
N LYS A 190 -2.38 -5.44 11.82
CA LYS A 190 -2.14 -4.83 10.51
C LYS A 190 -2.86 -5.67 9.45
N ALA A 191 -3.60 -5.01 8.56
CA ALA A 191 -4.29 -5.66 7.46
C ALA A 191 -3.55 -5.46 6.14
N TYR A 192 -3.60 -6.45 5.24
CA TYR A 192 -2.88 -6.45 3.97
C TYR A 192 -3.80 -6.76 2.78
N GLY A 193 -3.38 -6.27 1.62
CA GLY A 193 -4.20 -6.22 0.41
C GLY A 193 -5.13 -5.01 0.39
N HIS A 194 -5.70 -4.72 -0.78
CA HIS A 194 -6.51 -3.52 -1.00
C HIS A 194 -7.79 -3.48 -0.12
N ASN A 195 -8.34 -4.65 0.21
CA ASN A 195 -9.56 -4.82 1.00
C ASN A 195 -9.31 -5.28 2.45
N GLY A 196 -8.02 -5.39 2.85
CA GLY A 196 -7.61 -5.79 4.20
C GLY A 196 -7.96 -7.24 4.58
N TYR A 197 -8.09 -8.16 3.62
CA TYR A 197 -8.41 -9.58 3.88
C TYR A 197 -7.42 -10.26 4.83
N PHE A 198 -6.11 -10.11 4.56
CA PHE A 198 -5.06 -10.75 5.35
C PHE A 198 -4.72 -9.93 6.59
N LYS A 199 -4.55 -10.57 7.74
CA LYS A 199 -4.26 -9.96 9.05
C LYS A 199 -2.81 -10.17 9.49
N SER A 200 -1.99 -10.77 8.62
CA SER A 200 -0.57 -11.03 8.88
C SER A 200 0.25 -11.01 7.58
N LEU A 201 1.55 -10.70 7.71
CA LEU A 201 2.50 -10.86 6.61
C LEU A 201 2.64 -12.33 6.21
N GLU A 202 2.62 -13.21 7.21
CA GLU A 202 2.68 -14.65 7.05
C GLU A 202 1.51 -15.15 6.19
N GLY A 203 0.28 -14.67 6.43
CA GLY A 203 -0.90 -15.06 5.68
C GLY A 203 -0.90 -14.62 4.22
N ILE A 204 -0.55 -13.36 3.93
CA ILE A 204 -0.43 -12.90 2.54
C ILE A 204 0.72 -13.60 1.80
N VAL A 205 1.88 -13.82 2.44
CA VAL A 205 2.99 -14.60 1.84
C VAL A 205 2.56 -16.04 1.58
N HIS A 206 1.81 -16.66 2.48
CA HIS A 206 1.28 -18.00 2.30
C HIS A 206 0.29 -18.07 1.12
N PHE A 207 -0.52 -17.03 0.94
CA PHE A 207 -1.41 -16.90 -0.22
C PHE A 207 -0.62 -16.84 -1.54
N TYR A 208 0.40 -15.98 -1.63
CA TYR A 208 1.29 -15.93 -2.80
C TYR A 208 1.92 -17.30 -3.11
N ASN A 209 2.28 -18.07 -2.07
CA ASN A 209 2.88 -19.38 -2.26
C ASN A 209 1.88 -20.44 -2.73
N THR A 210 0.62 -20.37 -2.28
CA THR A 210 -0.28 -21.54 -2.29
C THR A 210 -1.66 -21.33 -2.94
N ARG A 211 -1.99 -20.13 -3.43
CA ARG A 211 -3.29 -19.81 -4.05
C ARG A 211 -3.78 -20.89 -5.03
N ASP A 212 -2.90 -21.36 -5.91
CA ASP A 212 -3.26 -22.25 -7.03
C ASP A 212 -3.14 -23.73 -6.70
N VAL A 213 -2.64 -24.08 -5.51
CA VAL A 213 -2.49 -25.48 -5.08
C VAL A 213 -3.41 -25.87 -3.93
N LYS A 214 -4.00 -24.91 -3.23
CA LYS A 214 -5.03 -25.18 -2.23
C LYS A 214 -6.41 -25.29 -2.88
N PRO A 215 -7.33 -26.06 -2.27
CA PRO A 215 -8.72 -26.08 -2.70
C PRO A 215 -9.38 -24.71 -2.49
N VAL A 216 -10.43 -24.45 -3.27
CA VAL A 216 -11.32 -23.30 -3.06
C VAL A 216 -12.17 -23.56 -1.82
N CYS A 217 -12.28 -22.58 -0.92
CA CYS A 217 -13.13 -22.69 0.25
C CYS A 217 -14.62 -22.82 -0.14
N PRO A 218 -15.45 -23.51 0.65
CA PRO A 218 -16.88 -23.69 0.34
C PRO A 218 -17.71 -22.40 0.47
N GLY A 219 -17.14 -21.33 1.03
CA GLY A 219 -17.81 -20.05 1.22
C GLY A 219 -16.84 -18.89 1.42
N PRO A 220 -17.37 -17.69 1.71
CA PRO A 220 -16.59 -16.46 1.91
C PRO A 220 -15.94 -16.47 3.31
N TYR A 221 -14.92 -17.31 3.47
CA TYR A 221 -14.21 -17.48 4.74
C TYR A 221 -13.30 -16.28 5.04
N THR A 222 -13.24 -15.90 6.32
CA THR A 222 -12.17 -15.02 6.84
C THR A 222 -10.80 -15.68 6.65
N GLU A 223 -9.71 -14.92 6.74
CA GLU A 223 -8.36 -15.50 6.67
C GLU A 223 -8.17 -16.62 7.71
N ALA A 224 -8.65 -16.42 8.95
CA ALA A 224 -8.53 -17.41 10.01
C ALA A 224 -9.25 -18.72 9.67
N GLN A 225 -10.47 -18.64 9.12
CA GLN A 225 -11.24 -19.80 8.67
C GLN A 225 -10.56 -20.49 7.48
N ALA A 226 -10.09 -19.73 6.49
CA ALA A 226 -9.41 -20.25 5.32
C ALA A 226 -8.12 -21.01 5.68
N LEU A 227 -7.32 -20.45 6.60
CA LEU A 227 -6.11 -21.11 7.10
C LEU A 227 -6.42 -22.38 7.91
N ALA A 228 -7.46 -22.37 8.75
CA ALA A 228 -7.88 -23.53 9.54
C ALA A 228 -8.37 -24.68 8.65
N GLU A 229 -9.12 -24.35 7.59
CA GLU A 229 -9.68 -25.31 6.63
C GLU A 229 -8.72 -25.62 5.46
N ASN A 230 -7.51 -25.06 5.51
CA ASN A 230 -6.45 -25.27 4.51
C ASN A 230 -6.91 -25.01 3.07
N CYS A 231 -7.68 -23.93 2.86
CA CYS A 231 -8.25 -23.51 1.58
C CYS A 231 -8.03 -22.01 1.33
N TRP A 232 -8.37 -21.52 0.13
CA TRP A 232 -8.53 -20.09 -0.14
C TRP A 232 -9.90 -19.81 -0.75
N PRO A 233 -10.64 -18.75 -0.37
CA PRO A 233 -11.87 -18.41 -1.07
C PRO A 233 -11.61 -18.01 -2.51
N ALA A 234 -12.66 -18.05 -3.33
CA ALA A 234 -12.60 -17.58 -4.71
C ALA A 234 -12.16 -16.09 -4.79
N PRO A 235 -11.49 -15.68 -5.88
CA PRO A 235 -11.10 -14.29 -6.08
C PRO A 235 -12.33 -13.37 -6.10
N GLU A 236 -12.18 -12.16 -5.54
CA GLU A 236 -13.21 -11.12 -5.58
C GLU A 236 -13.59 -10.74 -7.01
N VAL A 237 -12.58 -10.60 -7.88
CA VAL A 237 -12.71 -10.38 -9.31
C VAL A 237 -11.90 -11.46 -10.04
N ALA A 238 -12.59 -12.36 -10.75
CA ALA A 238 -11.96 -13.49 -11.43
C ALA A 238 -11.30 -13.12 -12.77
N GLN A 239 -11.66 -11.98 -13.36
CA GLN A 239 -11.07 -11.49 -14.61
C GLN A 239 -9.61 -11.09 -14.39
N ASN A 240 -8.75 -11.38 -15.38
CA ASN A 240 -7.36 -10.92 -15.43
C ASN A 240 -6.46 -11.40 -14.26
N VAL A 241 -6.86 -12.45 -13.51
CA VAL A 241 -6.04 -13.00 -12.42
C VAL A 241 -4.71 -13.51 -12.98
N ASN A 242 -3.60 -13.06 -12.39
CA ASN A 242 -2.26 -13.49 -12.76
C ASN A 242 -1.96 -14.91 -12.25
N THR A 243 -1.67 -15.83 -13.17
CA THR A 243 -1.28 -17.22 -12.90
C THR A 243 0.17 -17.56 -13.31
N GLY A 244 0.98 -16.58 -13.68
CA GLY A 244 2.37 -16.77 -14.15
C GLY A 244 3.42 -16.68 -13.05
N GLU A 245 3.28 -15.69 -12.16
CA GLU A 245 4.31 -15.30 -11.20
C GLU A 245 4.02 -15.68 -9.74
N LEU A 246 2.84 -16.21 -9.42
CA LEU A 246 2.46 -16.63 -8.07
C LEU A 246 1.50 -17.81 -8.04
N GLY A 247 1.11 -18.24 -6.83
CA GLY A 247 0.07 -19.22 -6.55
C GLY A 247 0.55 -20.67 -6.37
N ASN A 248 1.71 -21.02 -6.94
CA ASN A 248 2.39 -22.30 -6.71
C ASN A 248 3.91 -22.11 -6.68
N LEU A 249 4.42 -21.46 -5.64
CA LEU A 249 5.85 -21.12 -5.55
C LEU A 249 6.70 -22.26 -4.95
N GLY A 250 6.05 -23.29 -4.40
CA GLY A 250 6.71 -24.43 -3.77
C GLY A 250 7.59 -24.05 -2.58
N LEU A 251 7.35 -22.91 -1.94
CA LEU A 251 8.09 -22.44 -0.77
C LEU A 251 7.75 -23.32 0.43
N THR A 252 8.76 -23.68 1.21
CA THR A 252 8.56 -24.35 2.51
C THR A 252 8.14 -23.32 3.56
N LYS A 253 7.60 -23.77 4.70
CA LYS A 253 7.30 -22.87 5.84
C LYS A 253 8.55 -22.06 6.29
N ALA A 254 9.73 -22.66 6.22
CA ALA A 254 10.98 -21.98 6.53
C ALA A 254 11.37 -20.93 5.46
N ASP A 255 11.00 -21.14 4.20
CA ASP A 255 11.19 -20.16 3.14
C ASP A 255 10.24 -18.96 3.33
N GLU A 256 8.95 -19.21 3.57
CA GLU A 256 7.96 -18.18 3.87
C GLU A 256 8.39 -17.32 5.07
N ALA A 257 8.80 -17.97 6.17
CA ALA A 257 9.29 -17.28 7.36
C ALA A 257 10.56 -16.45 7.08
N ALA A 258 11.44 -16.90 6.18
CA ALA A 258 12.61 -16.14 5.80
C ALA A 258 12.24 -14.91 4.97
N ILE A 259 11.32 -15.04 4.01
CA ILE A 259 10.79 -13.90 3.23
C ILE A 259 10.15 -12.86 4.15
N VAL A 260 9.30 -13.31 5.09
CA VAL A 260 8.72 -12.41 6.09
C VAL A 260 9.80 -11.72 6.90
N ALA A 261 10.81 -12.45 7.38
CA ALA A 261 11.93 -11.84 8.12
C ALA A 261 12.66 -10.77 7.30
N PHE A 262 12.85 -10.97 6.00
CA PHE A 262 13.39 -9.96 5.10
C PHE A 262 12.47 -8.73 4.98
N MET A 263 11.17 -8.93 4.75
CA MET A 263 10.21 -7.82 4.62
C MET A 263 10.14 -6.95 5.87
N LYS A 264 10.33 -7.54 7.07
CA LYS A 264 10.43 -6.79 8.34
C LYS A 264 11.64 -5.86 8.41
N THR A 265 12.67 -6.09 7.60
CA THR A 265 13.84 -5.20 7.53
C THR A 265 13.60 -3.92 6.76
N LEU A 266 12.44 -3.79 6.09
CA LEU A 266 12.04 -2.64 5.27
C LEU A 266 11.30 -1.55 6.07
N SER A 267 11.20 -1.70 7.39
CA SER A 267 10.61 -0.72 8.29
C SER A 267 11.62 0.36 8.69
N ASP A 268 11.25 1.61 8.47
CA ASP A 268 11.98 2.82 8.87
C ASP A 268 12.11 2.96 10.39
N GLY A 269 13.00 3.86 10.83
CA GLY A 269 13.31 4.07 12.25
C GLY A 269 14.32 3.08 12.82
N TYR A 270 15.07 2.37 11.96
CA TYR A 270 16.10 1.46 12.44
C TYR A 270 17.29 2.24 13.03
N ALA A 271 17.62 1.94 14.28
CA ALA A 271 18.81 2.45 14.94
C ALA A 271 19.96 1.44 14.81
N PRO A 272 20.97 1.68 13.94
CA PRO A 272 22.11 0.79 13.83
C PRO A 272 22.93 0.77 15.12
N PRO A 273 23.50 -0.37 15.51
CA PRO A 273 24.37 -0.45 16.67
C PRO A 273 25.58 0.50 16.50
N PRO A 274 26.13 1.05 17.59
CA PRO A 274 27.29 1.95 17.51
C PRO A 274 28.45 1.27 16.77
N SER A 275 29.08 1.99 15.83
CA SER A 275 30.21 1.45 15.10
C SER A 275 31.33 1.09 16.07
N LYS A 276 31.77 -0.18 16.09
CA LYS A 276 33.01 -0.54 16.78
C LYS A 276 34.14 0.18 16.05
N LYS A 277 34.73 1.22 16.65
CA LYS A 277 35.95 1.86 16.12
C LYS A 277 36.97 0.75 15.89
N LYS A 278 37.39 0.56 14.63
CA LYS A 278 38.54 -0.29 14.33
C LYS A 278 39.73 0.31 15.08
N LYS A 279 40.25 -0.41 16.07
CA LYS A 279 41.58 -0.14 16.64
C LYS A 279 42.63 -0.47 15.60
#